data_AF-A0A8J9RZE0-F1
#
_entry.id   AF-A0A8J9RZE0-F1
#
_cell.length_a   1.000
_cell.length_b   1.000
_cell.length_c   1.000
_cell.angle_alpha   90.00
_cell.angle_beta   90.00
_cell.angle_gamma   90.00
#
_symmetry.space_group_name_H-M   'P 1'
#
loop_
_entity.id
_entity.type
_entity.pdbx_description
1 polymer ?
#
loop_
_entity_poly.entity_id
_entity_poly.type
_entity_poly.pdbx_seq_one_letter_code
_entity_poly.pdbx_strand_id
1 'polypeptide(L)'
;MEKPSPGDAVNCVGFINESQHEINLEDEGPPKQASDDMHASQRPSAESERRMQRRMGVSAEDAPYDITYHPGRVQFYAPPMQRQRWGETQVLPRVNWGDLFFDLFYVAATYNVSNIVIQQPDKEGLLYAAGTFLPVMGFWMDKTSYDARFVNGDDLFHRVYQTLMLCIIALAILHIRPVEIMSNSSENSSMLVFCACLVIERILVIGLYADIYYCGVGQRVIKKAAFDQICRMLIPGLVYGIGAVLAGIEYFGRDTSASTRDLAEVDNEVNSATEDSTFQEAGPNFTRNIPILLCLLGHVGFVLALIVWITFFFPAGGRHKE
;
A
#
# COMPACT_ATOMS: atom_id res chain seq x y z
N MET A 1 -46.95 8.62 -7.50
CA MET A 1 -46.03 9.44 -8.31
C MET A 1 -46.34 10.90 -8.01
N GLU A 2 -45.71 11.43 -6.96
CA GLU A 2 -45.75 12.85 -6.59
C GLU A 2 -44.36 13.44 -6.85
N LYS A 3 -44.30 14.57 -7.55
CA LYS A 3 -43.07 15.31 -7.82
C LYS A 3 -42.70 16.15 -6.59
N PRO A 4 -41.45 16.11 -6.08
CA PRO A 4 -41.02 17.04 -5.05
C PRO A 4 -40.64 18.41 -5.65
N SER A 5 -40.98 19.45 -4.89
CA SER A 5 -40.81 20.87 -5.15
C SER A 5 -39.33 21.31 -5.00
N PRO A 6 -38.81 22.22 -5.84
CA PRO A 6 -37.49 22.80 -5.68
C PRO A 6 -37.56 24.07 -4.82
N GLY A 7 -37.09 23.99 -3.58
CA GLY A 7 -36.96 25.14 -2.70
C GLY A 7 -35.88 24.86 -1.65
N ASP A 8 -35.02 25.84 -1.46
CA ASP A 8 -34.00 25.97 -0.40
C ASP A 8 -32.57 25.56 -0.79
N ALA A 9 -31.99 26.39 -1.67
CA ALA A 9 -30.56 26.58 -1.76
C ALA A 9 -30.06 27.24 -0.46
N VAL A 10 -29.43 26.45 0.41
CA VAL A 10 -28.75 26.93 1.60
C VAL A 10 -27.38 27.48 1.20
N ASN A 11 -27.26 28.80 1.27
CA ASN A 11 -26.00 29.54 1.23
C ASN A 11 -25.15 29.17 2.45
N CYS A 12 -24.06 28.43 2.24
CA CYS A 12 -22.95 28.34 3.18
C CYS A 12 -21.73 29.06 2.59
N VAL A 13 -21.73 30.39 2.70
CA VAL A 13 -20.54 31.23 2.51
C VAL A 13 -20.27 31.90 3.85
N GLY A 14 -19.21 31.48 4.53
CA GLY A 14 -18.70 32.06 5.77
C GLY A 14 -17.36 31.41 6.11
N PHE A 15 -16.25 32.01 5.69
CA PHE A 15 -15.39 32.87 6.52
C PHE A 15 -14.73 32.13 7.70
N ILE A 16 -13.49 31.68 7.52
CA ILE A 16 -12.41 31.72 8.53
C ILE A 16 -11.11 32.03 7.75
N ASN A 17 -10.82 33.31 7.53
CA ASN A 17 -9.89 34.14 8.30
C ASN A 17 -8.45 33.64 8.28
N GLU A 18 -7.74 34.16 7.27
CA GLU A 18 -6.32 34.16 7.06
C GLU A 18 -5.65 34.98 8.17
N SER A 19 -5.10 34.31 9.18
CA SER A 19 -4.29 34.94 10.22
C SER A 19 -2.94 35.32 9.63
N GLN A 20 -2.85 36.54 9.09
CA GLN A 20 -1.58 37.21 8.86
C GLN A 20 -0.90 37.43 10.20
N HIS A 21 0.11 36.61 10.49
CA HIS A 21 1.07 36.92 11.54
C HIS A 21 1.97 38.03 11.00
N GLU A 22 1.63 39.28 11.36
CA GLU A 22 2.56 40.41 11.31
C GLU A 22 3.78 40.05 12.17
N ILE A 23 4.90 39.78 11.50
CA ILE A 23 6.21 39.73 12.12
C ILE A 23 6.60 41.20 12.31
N ASN A 24 6.47 41.68 13.55
CA ASN A 24 7.03 42.96 13.98
C ASN A 24 8.54 42.92 13.77
N LEU A 25 9.01 43.70 12.78
CA LEU A 25 10.39 44.14 12.66
C LEU A 25 10.66 45.14 13.78
N GLU A 26 11.14 44.64 14.91
CA GLU A 26 11.77 45.48 15.93
C GLU A 26 13.14 45.94 15.43
N ASP A 27 13.19 47.21 15.08
CA ASP A 27 14.24 48.19 15.40
C ASP A 27 15.71 47.69 15.35
N GLU A 28 16.27 47.74 14.14
CA GLU A 28 17.70 47.62 13.89
C GLU A 28 18.45 48.83 14.49
N GLY A 29 19.18 48.58 15.58
CA GLY A 29 20.17 49.53 16.09
C GLY A 29 21.27 49.86 15.08
N PRO A 30 21.99 50.98 15.26
CA PRO A 30 22.93 51.48 14.26
C PRO A 30 24.05 50.46 13.96
N PRO A 31 24.45 50.35 12.68
CA PRO A 31 25.42 49.36 12.24
C PRO A 31 26.75 49.60 12.92
N LYS A 32 27.19 48.63 13.72
CA LYS A 32 28.60 48.56 14.12
C LYS A 32 29.41 48.32 12.86
N GLN A 33 30.26 49.29 12.53
CA GLN A 33 31.37 49.15 11.58
C GLN A 33 32.24 47.97 12.03
N ALA A 34 31.89 46.78 11.57
CA ALA A 34 32.76 45.64 11.58
C ALA A 34 33.75 45.85 10.44
N SER A 35 35.01 45.96 10.83
CA SER A 35 36.19 46.01 9.99
C SER A 35 36.10 45.06 8.80
N ASP A 36 36.37 45.63 7.62
CA ASP A 36 36.64 44.97 6.35
C ASP A 36 37.83 43.98 6.47
N ASP A 37 37.62 42.84 7.14
CA ASP A 37 38.44 41.66 6.91
C ASP A 37 37.81 40.91 5.74
N MET A 38 38.24 41.38 4.57
CA MET A 38 38.11 40.84 3.24
C MET A 38 38.60 39.37 3.20
N HIS A 39 37.85 38.46 3.80
CA HIS A 39 37.90 37.04 3.46
C HIS A 39 37.30 36.92 2.07
N ALA A 40 38.16 37.11 1.07
CA ALA A 40 37.94 36.70 -0.29
C ALA A 40 37.33 35.30 -0.23
N SER A 41 36.02 35.24 -0.48
CA SER A 41 35.27 34.01 -0.67
C SER A 41 35.91 33.35 -1.89
N GLN A 42 36.92 32.53 -1.61
CA GLN A 42 37.59 31.73 -2.62
C GLN A 42 36.50 30.83 -3.15
N ARG A 43 35.96 31.20 -4.33
CA ARG A 43 35.16 30.28 -5.12
C ARG A 43 35.90 28.95 -5.09
N PRO A 44 35.28 27.86 -4.62
CA PRO A 44 35.94 26.57 -4.57
C PRO A 44 36.56 26.34 -5.94
N SER A 45 37.87 26.05 -5.96
CA SER A 45 38.56 25.85 -7.22
C SER A 45 37.80 24.78 -8.01
N ALA A 46 37.77 24.88 -9.34
CA ALA A 46 37.14 23.86 -10.19
C ALA A 46 37.65 22.45 -9.86
N GLU A 47 38.83 22.32 -9.26
CA GLU A 47 39.39 21.08 -8.75
C GLU A 47 38.75 20.60 -7.43
N SER A 48 38.39 21.51 -6.52
CA SER A 48 37.59 21.21 -5.32
C SER A 48 36.19 20.74 -5.69
N GLU A 49 35.53 21.42 -6.64
CA GLU A 49 34.24 20.99 -7.18
C GLU A 49 34.36 19.62 -7.86
N ARG A 50 35.38 19.39 -8.69
CA ARG A 50 35.66 18.08 -9.29
C ARG A 50 35.97 16.99 -8.26
N ARG A 51 36.66 17.33 -7.15
CA ARG A 51 36.93 16.38 -6.05
C ARG A 51 35.67 16.06 -5.25
N MET A 52 34.81 17.05 -4.99
CA MET A 52 33.49 16.82 -4.38
C MET A 52 32.60 15.99 -5.30
N GLN A 53 32.54 16.31 -6.59
CA GLN A 53 31.81 15.53 -7.60
C GLN A 53 32.35 14.08 -7.72
N ARG A 54 33.68 13.88 -7.68
CA ARG A 54 34.27 12.53 -7.65
C ARG A 54 33.99 11.77 -6.36
N ARG A 55 33.90 12.45 -5.21
CA ARG A 55 33.53 11.82 -3.93
C ARG A 55 32.05 11.43 -3.88
N MET A 56 31.17 12.18 -4.55
CA MET A 56 29.75 11.84 -4.67
C MET A 56 29.44 10.87 -5.81
N GLY A 57 30.42 10.53 -6.65
CA GLY A 57 30.40 9.36 -7.51
C GLY A 57 29.48 9.43 -8.73
N VAL A 58 28.75 10.52 -8.96
CA VAL A 58 27.93 10.74 -10.17
C VAL A 58 27.91 12.23 -10.48
N SER A 59 28.56 12.66 -11.56
CA SER A 59 28.31 14.00 -12.11
C SER A 59 26.91 13.98 -12.73
N ALA A 60 26.07 14.99 -12.44
CA ALA A 60 24.74 15.10 -13.03
C ALA A 60 24.76 15.18 -14.57
N GLU A 61 25.88 15.62 -15.14
CA GLU A 61 26.10 15.67 -16.61
C GLU A 61 26.44 14.31 -17.22
N ASP A 62 26.87 13.33 -16.41
CA ASP A 62 27.24 11.98 -16.87
C ASP A 62 26.21 10.92 -16.47
N ALA A 63 25.04 11.31 -15.93
CA ALA A 63 23.95 10.36 -15.72
C ALA A 63 23.52 9.83 -17.09
N PRO A 64 23.80 8.56 -17.46
CA PRO A 64 23.60 8.06 -18.83
C PRO A 64 22.13 7.94 -19.26
N TYR A 65 21.22 8.40 -18.42
CA TYR A 65 19.79 8.22 -18.53
C TYR A 65 19.17 9.60 -18.52
N ASP A 66 19.24 10.28 -19.66
CA ASP A 66 18.32 11.37 -19.91
C ASP A 66 16.92 10.77 -19.83
N ILE A 67 16.14 11.15 -18.81
CA ILE A 67 14.74 10.71 -18.64
C ILE A 67 13.86 11.40 -19.71
N THR A 68 14.47 12.08 -20.70
CA THR A 68 13.76 12.56 -21.87
C THR A 68 13.15 11.38 -22.60
N TYR A 69 11.81 11.37 -22.56
CA TYR A 69 10.99 10.51 -23.41
C TYR A 69 11.48 10.64 -24.86
N HIS A 70 12.04 9.56 -25.40
CA HIS A 70 12.42 9.48 -26.80
C HIS A 70 11.25 8.88 -27.59
N PRO A 71 10.38 9.71 -28.21
CA PRO A 71 9.27 9.19 -29.00
C PRO A 71 9.80 8.24 -30.08
N GLY A 72 9.24 7.03 -30.12
CA GLY A 72 9.55 6.03 -31.15
C GLY A 72 10.55 4.93 -30.76
N ARG A 73 11.10 4.93 -29.53
CA ARG A 73 11.85 3.78 -29.00
C ARG A 73 11.17 3.23 -27.75
N VAL A 74 10.67 2.00 -27.86
CA VAL A 74 10.18 1.24 -26.70
C VAL A 74 11.37 0.51 -26.10
N GLN A 75 11.82 0.95 -24.93
CA GLN A 75 12.83 0.20 -24.16
C GLN A 75 12.14 -0.98 -23.46
N PHE A 76 12.76 -2.15 -23.48
CA PHE A 76 12.19 -3.32 -22.80
C PHE A 76 12.24 -3.18 -21.28
N TYR A 77 13.40 -2.74 -20.75
CA TYR A 77 13.65 -2.59 -19.33
C TYR A 77 14.61 -1.42 -19.08
N ALA A 78 14.29 -0.57 -18.12
CA ALA A 78 15.17 0.45 -17.56
C ALA A 78 15.18 0.33 -16.03
N PRO A 79 16.35 0.36 -15.37
CA PRO A 79 16.42 0.13 -13.94
C PRO A 79 15.71 1.26 -13.15
N PRO A 80 15.08 0.95 -12.00
CA PRO A 80 14.41 1.95 -11.19
C PRO A 80 15.43 2.91 -10.58
N MET A 81 15.10 4.20 -10.58
CA MET A 81 15.98 5.28 -10.13
C MET A 81 15.44 5.96 -8.87
N GLN A 82 16.32 6.37 -7.98
CA GLN A 82 15.93 7.20 -6.84
C GLN A 82 15.46 8.59 -7.31
N ARG A 83 14.24 8.97 -6.93
CA ARG A 83 13.59 10.23 -7.33
C ARG A 83 14.16 11.45 -6.65
N GLN A 84 14.37 11.35 -5.34
CA GLN A 84 14.86 12.45 -4.50
C GLN A 84 16.24 12.09 -3.97
N ARG A 85 17.23 12.89 -4.35
CA ARG A 85 18.60 12.81 -3.83
C ARG A 85 18.93 14.11 -3.08
N TRP A 86 19.59 13.97 -1.94
CA TRP A 86 19.95 15.13 -1.13
C TRP A 86 20.97 16.00 -1.87
N GLY A 87 20.67 17.29 -2.03
CA GLY A 87 21.55 18.24 -2.71
C GLY A 87 21.49 18.23 -4.24
N GLU A 88 20.63 17.40 -4.85
CA GLU A 88 20.39 17.39 -6.30
C GLU A 88 19.03 18.01 -6.65
N THR A 89 18.88 18.44 -7.90
CA THR A 89 17.61 18.95 -8.41
C THR A 89 16.55 17.85 -8.37
N GLN A 90 15.40 18.14 -7.78
CA GLN A 90 14.30 17.18 -7.71
C GLN A 90 13.70 16.99 -9.11
N VAL A 91 13.57 15.73 -9.53
CA VAL A 91 12.80 15.40 -10.73
C VAL A 91 11.32 15.54 -10.37
N LEU A 92 10.65 16.54 -10.97
CA LEU A 92 9.22 16.73 -10.77
C LEU A 92 8.44 15.52 -11.30
N PRO A 93 7.38 15.09 -10.59
CA PRO A 93 6.54 14.01 -11.09
C PRO A 93 5.88 14.49 -12.37
N ARG A 94 6.00 13.69 -13.43
CA ARG A 94 5.09 13.84 -14.56
C ARG A 94 3.75 13.23 -14.14
N VAL A 95 2.66 13.95 -14.41
CA VAL A 95 1.31 13.40 -14.20
C VAL A 95 1.17 12.18 -15.08
N ASN A 96 1.05 11.00 -14.44
CA ASN A 96 0.77 9.76 -15.13
C ASN A 96 -0.72 9.48 -15.01
N TRP A 97 -1.40 9.30 -16.15
CA TRP A 97 -2.80 8.90 -16.17
C TRP A 97 -3.04 7.61 -15.38
N GLY A 98 -2.05 6.71 -15.32
CA GLY A 98 -2.12 5.50 -14.51
C GLY A 98 -2.34 5.77 -13.02
N ASP A 99 -1.80 6.86 -12.47
CA ASP A 99 -1.99 7.21 -11.05
C ASP A 99 -3.41 7.71 -10.78
N LEU A 100 -3.99 8.49 -11.71
CA LEU A 100 -5.40 8.89 -11.67
C LEU A 100 -6.35 7.70 -11.77
N PHE A 101 -6.06 6.73 -12.64
CA PHE A 101 -6.84 5.49 -12.73
C PHE A 101 -6.68 4.61 -11.48
N PHE A 102 -5.50 4.58 -10.88
CA PHE A 102 -5.24 3.86 -9.63
C PHE A 102 -6.12 4.38 -8.49
N ASP A 103 -6.24 5.69 -8.32
CA ASP A 103 -7.08 6.29 -7.27
C ASP A 103 -8.57 5.92 -7.42
N LEU A 104 -9.07 5.76 -8.65
CA LEU A 104 -10.46 5.38 -8.91
C LEU A 104 -10.81 4.00 -8.33
N PHE A 105 -9.86 3.07 -8.28
CA PHE A 105 -10.08 1.76 -7.64
C PHE A 105 -10.34 1.92 -6.14
N TYR A 106 -9.66 2.84 -5.46
CA TYR A 106 -9.90 3.07 -4.02
C TYR A 106 -11.24 3.72 -3.75
N VAL A 107 -11.72 4.59 -4.64
CA VAL A 107 -13.09 5.10 -4.58
C VAL A 107 -14.09 3.94 -4.71
N ALA A 108 -13.86 3.01 -5.64
CA ALA A 108 -14.69 1.80 -5.78
C ALA A 108 -14.60 0.89 -4.55
N ALA A 109 -13.42 0.75 -3.94
CA ALA A 109 -13.24 0.01 -2.70
C ALA A 109 -14.04 0.63 -1.55
N THR A 110 -13.96 1.95 -1.36
CA THR A 110 -14.74 2.67 -0.35
C THR A 110 -16.24 2.51 -0.60
N TYR A 111 -16.70 2.56 -1.85
CA TYR A 111 -18.10 2.30 -2.19
C TYR A 111 -18.55 0.88 -1.78
N ASN A 112 -17.78 -0.15 -2.13
CA ASN A 112 -18.10 -1.53 -1.77
C ASN A 112 -18.10 -1.76 -0.25
N VAL A 113 -17.12 -1.19 0.45
CA VAL A 113 -17.04 -1.23 1.92
C VAL A 113 -18.22 -0.50 2.56
N SER A 114 -18.62 0.66 2.02
CA SER A 114 -19.77 1.40 2.54
C SER A 114 -21.06 0.59 2.42
N ASN A 115 -21.22 -0.19 1.35
CA ASN A 115 -22.36 -1.09 1.20
C ASN A 115 -22.39 -2.20 2.27
N ILE A 116 -21.24 -2.70 2.72
CA ILE A 116 -21.17 -3.66 3.85
C ILE A 116 -21.78 -3.02 5.11
N VAL A 117 -21.34 -1.80 5.44
CA VAL A 117 -21.79 -1.09 6.65
C VAL A 117 -23.27 -0.70 6.58
N ILE A 118 -23.77 -0.29 5.41
CA ILE A 118 -25.18 0.08 5.22
C ILE A 118 -26.09 -1.15 5.36
N GLN A 119 -25.69 -2.30 4.81
CA GLN A 119 -26.50 -3.52 4.86
C GLN A 119 -26.47 -4.17 6.25
N GLN A 120 -25.33 -4.13 6.93
CA GLN A 120 -25.16 -4.67 8.28
C GLN A 120 -24.44 -3.67 9.20
N PRO A 121 -25.17 -2.76 9.88
CA PRO A 121 -24.60 -1.78 10.80
C PRO A 121 -24.32 -2.37 12.18
N ASP A 122 -23.76 -3.58 12.23
CA ASP A 122 -23.41 -4.28 13.46
C ASP A 122 -21.88 -4.44 13.61
N LYS A 123 -21.45 -5.16 14.65
CA LYS A 123 -20.02 -5.39 14.93
C LYS A 123 -19.37 -6.27 13.85
N GLU A 124 -20.14 -7.14 13.21
CA GLU A 124 -19.66 -8.05 12.18
C GLU A 124 -19.45 -7.29 10.88
N GLY A 125 -20.43 -6.51 10.42
CA GLY A 125 -20.27 -5.60 9.28
C GLY A 125 -19.11 -4.62 9.47
N LEU A 126 -18.89 -4.09 10.68
CA LEU A 126 -17.73 -3.26 10.97
C LEU A 126 -16.40 -4.04 10.87
N LEU A 127 -16.37 -5.28 11.35
CA LEU A 127 -15.21 -6.18 11.23
C LEU A 127 -14.88 -6.44 9.76
N TYR A 128 -15.87 -6.76 8.93
CA TYR A 128 -15.68 -6.99 7.50
C TYR A 128 -15.27 -5.71 6.76
N ALA A 129 -15.89 -4.58 7.10
CA ALA A 129 -15.50 -3.29 6.56
C ALA A 129 -14.03 -2.96 6.87
N ALA A 130 -13.60 -3.11 8.13
CA ALA A 130 -12.21 -2.86 8.52
C ALA A 130 -11.23 -3.88 7.92
N GLY A 131 -11.59 -5.17 7.94
CA GLY A 131 -10.76 -6.26 7.44
C GLY A 131 -10.60 -6.28 5.92
N THR A 132 -11.51 -5.65 5.17
CA THR A 132 -11.36 -5.45 3.72
C THR A 132 -10.71 -4.13 3.38
N PHE A 133 -11.14 -3.03 4.01
CA PHE A 133 -10.66 -1.68 3.68
C PHE A 133 -9.20 -1.46 4.06
N LEU A 134 -8.78 -1.84 5.27
CA LEU A 134 -7.43 -1.51 5.76
C LEU A 134 -6.31 -2.20 4.97
N PRO A 135 -6.39 -3.52 4.66
CA PRO A 135 -5.40 -4.15 3.79
C PRO A 135 -5.32 -3.49 2.40
N VAL A 136 -6.48 -3.17 1.80
CA VAL A 136 -6.54 -2.49 0.50
C VAL A 136 -5.93 -1.09 0.60
N MET A 137 -6.29 -0.29 1.61
CA MET A 137 -5.65 1.01 1.88
C MET A 137 -4.14 0.89 2.06
N GLY A 138 -3.66 -0.21 2.65
CA GLY A 138 -2.24 -0.54 2.72
C GLY A 138 -1.56 -0.55 1.34
N PHE A 139 -2.22 -1.05 0.30
CA PHE A 139 -1.69 -1.05 -1.06
C PHE A 139 -1.57 0.35 -1.64
N TRP A 140 -2.54 1.22 -1.36
CA TRP A 140 -2.47 2.63 -1.75
C TRP A 140 -1.27 3.31 -1.09
N MET A 141 -1.07 3.06 0.20
CA MET A 141 0.07 3.59 0.95
C MET A 141 1.40 3.06 0.41
N ASP A 142 1.49 1.77 0.10
CA ASP A 142 2.70 1.14 -0.43
C ASP A 142 3.06 1.72 -1.81
N LYS A 143 2.09 1.82 -2.73
CA LYS A 143 2.28 2.45 -4.06
C LYS A 143 2.68 3.91 -3.95
N THR A 144 1.92 4.72 -3.19
CA THR A 144 2.23 6.15 -3.02
C THR A 144 3.61 6.35 -2.40
N SER A 145 3.96 5.51 -1.42
CA SER A 145 5.30 5.53 -0.80
C SER A 145 6.41 5.10 -1.76
N TYR A 146 6.11 4.20 -2.70
CA TYR A 146 7.03 3.81 -3.76
C TYR A 146 7.27 4.96 -4.75
N ASP A 147 6.21 5.55 -5.30
CA ASP A 147 6.30 6.62 -6.31
C ASP A 147 6.90 7.92 -5.77
N ALA A 148 6.77 8.16 -4.45
CA ALA A 148 7.42 9.28 -3.78
C ALA A 148 8.95 9.12 -3.77
N ARG A 149 9.46 7.90 -3.74
CA ARG A 149 10.89 7.59 -3.57
C ARG A 149 11.59 7.20 -4.86
N PHE A 150 10.88 6.56 -5.78
CA PHE A 150 11.45 5.95 -6.98
C PHE A 150 10.74 6.42 -8.25
N VAL A 151 11.50 6.51 -9.33
CA VAL A 151 11.00 6.73 -10.69
C VAL A 151 11.40 5.52 -11.52
N ASN A 152 10.43 4.92 -12.19
CA ASN A 152 10.69 3.88 -13.18
C ASN A 152 10.94 4.54 -14.53
N GLY A 153 11.88 3.99 -15.31
CA GLY A 153 12.08 4.44 -16.67
C GLY A 153 10.85 4.16 -17.54
N ASP A 154 10.81 4.76 -18.73
CA ASP A 154 9.69 4.55 -19.65
C ASP A 154 9.85 3.25 -20.45
N ASP A 155 9.77 2.11 -19.75
CA ASP A 155 9.97 0.79 -20.32
C ASP A 155 8.73 -0.12 -20.26
N LEU A 156 8.73 -1.14 -21.13
CA LEU A 156 7.61 -2.06 -21.27
C LEU A 156 7.44 -2.94 -20.02
N PHE A 157 8.53 -3.39 -19.40
CA PHE A 157 8.50 -4.27 -18.24
C PHE A 157 7.74 -3.63 -17.07
N HIS A 158 8.11 -2.42 -16.65
CA HIS A 158 7.47 -1.73 -15.54
C HIS A 158 6.01 -1.36 -15.85
N ARG A 159 5.69 -1.00 -17.10
CA ARG A 159 4.30 -0.74 -17.52
C ARG A 159 3.41 -1.98 -17.42
N VAL A 160 3.89 -3.12 -17.90
CA VAL A 160 3.18 -4.40 -17.77
C VAL A 160 3.05 -4.79 -16.30
N TYR A 161 4.11 -4.60 -15.51
CA TYR A 161 4.12 -4.90 -14.08
C TYR A 161 3.08 -4.08 -13.31
N GLN A 162 3.03 -2.76 -13.54
CA GLN A 162 2.04 -1.88 -12.94
C GLN A 162 0.62 -2.24 -13.38
N THR A 163 0.43 -2.60 -14.65
CA THR A 163 -0.88 -3.05 -15.16
C THR A 163 -1.32 -4.35 -14.46
N LEU A 164 -0.41 -5.31 -14.27
CA LEU A 164 -0.70 -6.54 -13.54
C LEU A 164 -1.10 -6.25 -12.09
N MET A 165 -0.36 -5.39 -11.39
CA MET A 165 -0.71 -4.98 -10.03
C MET A 165 -2.10 -4.33 -9.98
N LEU A 166 -2.42 -3.45 -10.93
CA LEU A 166 -3.75 -2.85 -11.05
C LEU A 166 -4.85 -3.90 -11.25
N CYS A 167 -4.63 -4.90 -12.11
CA CYS A 167 -5.59 -5.99 -12.32
C CYS A 167 -5.83 -6.81 -11.04
N ILE A 168 -4.78 -7.10 -10.26
CA ILE A 168 -4.91 -7.83 -9.00
C ILE A 168 -5.67 -7.02 -7.96
N ILE A 169 -5.41 -5.71 -7.85
CA ILE A 169 -6.14 -4.82 -6.93
C ILE A 169 -7.61 -4.70 -7.35
N ALA A 170 -7.87 -4.51 -8.65
CA ALA A 170 -9.23 -4.47 -9.19
C ALA A 170 -10.00 -5.77 -8.87
N LEU A 171 -9.34 -6.93 -9.01
CA LEU A 171 -9.93 -8.23 -8.71
C LEU A 171 -10.21 -8.39 -7.21
N ALA A 172 -9.32 -7.92 -6.34
CA ALA A 172 -9.56 -7.90 -4.89
C ALA A 172 -10.80 -7.05 -4.57
N ILE A 173 -10.89 -5.84 -5.12
CA ILE A 173 -12.01 -4.91 -4.88
C ILE A 173 -13.34 -5.46 -5.40
N LEU A 174 -13.33 -6.12 -6.56
CA LEU A 174 -14.51 -6.78 -7.14
C LEU A 174 -15.10 -7.85 -6.21
N HIS A 175 -14.24 -8.50 -5.41
CA HIS A 175 -14.63 -9.55 -4.45
C HIS A 175 -14.92 -9.02 -3.04
N ILE A 176 -14.89 -7.69 -2.82
CA ILE A 176 -15.48 -7.09 -1.62
C ILE A 176 -17.00 -7.13 -1.78
N ARG A 177 -17.65 -8.00 -1.01
CA ARG A 177 -19.10 -8.28 -1.07
C ARG A 177 -19.73 -8.12 0.33
N PRO A 178 -21.06 -8.08 0.43
CA PRO A 178 -21.75 -8.11 1.73
C PRO A 178 -21.35 -9.30 2.61
N VAL A 179 -21.52 -9.14 3.92
CA VAL A 179 -21.09 -10.11 4.94
C VAL A 179 -21.71 -11.48 4.70
N GLU A 180 -22.97 -11.55 4.25
CA GLU A 180 -23.68 -12.81 3.99
C GLU A 180 -22.96 -13.67 2.94
N ILE A 181 -22.31 -13.02 1.98
CA ILE A 181 -21.54 -13.69 0.92
C ILE A 181 -20.13 -14.00 1.40
N MET A 182 -19.47 -13.05 2.08
CA MET A 182 -18.07 -13.20 2.46
C MET A 182 -17.85 -14.11 3.68
N SER A 183 -18.80 -14.18 4.61
CA SER A 183 -18.73 -15.06 5.79
C SER A 183 -19.01 -16.53 5.48
N ASN A 184 -19.69 -16.81 4.37
CA ASN A 184 -19.98 -18.16 3.92
C ASN A 184 -18.97 -18.59 2.84
N SER A 185 -17.73 -18.79 3.27
CA SER A 185 -16.64 -19.19 2.38
C SER A 185 -16.84 -20.59 1.79
N SER A 186 -17.68 -21.41 2.42
CA SER A 186 -18.05 -22.74 1.90
C SER A 186 -18.87 -22.71 0.60
N GLU A 187 -19.65 -21.66 0.37
CA GLU A 187 -20.54 -21.54 -0.80
C GLU A 187 -20.07 -20.48 -1.80
N ASN A 188 -19.23 -19.55 -1.35
CA ASN A 188 -18.78 -18.43 -2.18
C ASN A 188 -17.25 -18.33 -2.17
N SER A 189 -16.64 -18.27 -3.36
CA SER A 189 -15.20 -18.10 -3.51
C SER A 189 -14.70 -16.67 -3.19
N SER A 190 -15.59 -15.76 -2.79
CA SER A 190 -15.24 -14.33 -2.66
C SER A 190 -14.17 -14.07 -1.61
N MET A 191 -14.27 -14.70 -0.44
CA MET A 191 -13.25 -14.57 0.60
C MET A 191 -11.91 -15.16 0.17
N LEU A 192 -11.92 -16.35 -0.43
CA LEU A 192 -10.72 -17.01 -0.96
C LEU A 192 -10.01 -16.12 -2.00
N VAL A 193 -10.75 -15.65 -3.01
CA VAL A 193 -10.17 -14.82 -4.09
C VAL A 193 -9.66 -13.49 -3.52
N PHE A 194 -10.40 -12.87 -2.60
CA PHE A 194 -9.95 -11.65 -1.92
C PHE A 194 -8.61 -11.88 -1.20
N CYS A 195 -8.52 -12.86 -0.30
CA CYS A 195 -7.28 -13.18 0.42
C CYS A 195 -6.13 -13.56 -0.53
N ALA A 196 -6.40 -14.35 -1.57
CA ALA A 196 -5.42 -14.73 -2.58
C ALA A 196 -4.88 -13.51 -3.33
N CYS A 197 -5.73 -12.56 -3.70
CA CYS A 197 -5.29 -11.31 -4.31
C CYS A 197 -4.39 -10.50 -3.36
N LEU A 198 -4.67 -10.48 -2.05
CA LEU A 198 -3.79 -9.82 -1.09
C LEU A 198 -2.40 -10.46 -1.03
N VAL A 199 -2.33 -11.79 -1.11
CA VAL A 199 -1.04 -12.52 -1.14
C VAL A 199 -0.27 -12.24 -2.42
N ILE A 200 -0.94 -12.32 -3.57
CA ILE A 200 -0.33 -12.06 -4.87
C ILE A 200 0.17 -10.62 -4.94
N GLU A 201 -0.60 -9.65 -4.44
CA GLU A 201 -0.16 -8.25 -4.32
C GLU A 201 1.13 -8.16 -3.52
N ARG A 202 1.21 -8.81 -2.36
CA ARG A 202 2.40 -8.76 -1.50
C ARG A 202 3.63 -9.33 -2.21
N ILE A 203 3.46 -10.40 -2.97
CA ILE A 203 4.51 -10.98 -3.82
C ILE A 203 4.95 -9.98 -4.90
N LEU A 204 4.01 -9.28 -5.54
CA LEU A 204 4.32 -8.27 -6.54
C LEU A 204 5.04 -7.07 -5.93
N VAL A 205 4.61 -6.54 -4.79
CA VAL A 205 5.34 -5.42 -4.17
C VAL A 205 6.73 -5.86 -3.71
N ILE A 206 6.89 -7.07 -3.17
CA ILE A 206 8.21 -7.64 -2.87
C ILE A 206 9.07 -7.73 -4.14
N GLY A 207 8.50 -8.18 -5.26
CA GLY A 207 9.19 -8.23 -6.56
C GLY A 207 9.67 -6.85 -7.03
N LEU A 208 8.85 -5.82 -6.83
CA LEU A 208 9.19 -4.43 -7.16
C LEU A 208 10.34 -3.90 -6.29
N TYR A 209 10.35 -4.19 -4.99
CA TYR A 209 11.47 -3.83 -4.12
C TYR A 209 12.72 -4.69 -4.34
N ALA A 210 12.55 -5.95 -4.76
CA ALA A 210 13.67 -6.79 -5.18
C ALA A 210 14.35 -6.21 -6.41
N ASP A 211 13.59 -5.68 -7.38
CA ASP A 211 14.14 -4.99 -8.54
C ASP A 211 14.97 -3.76 -8.13
N ILE A 212 14.51 -2.96 -7.17
CA ILE A 212 15.34 -1.87 -6.60
C ILE A 212 16.61 -2.40 -5.93
N TYR A 213 16.50 -3.49 -5.17
CA TYR A 213 17.65 -4.06 -4.45
C TYR A 213 18.76 -4.51 -5.41
N TYR A 214 18.39 -5.23 -6.47
CA TYR A 214 19.33 -5.79 -7.43
C TYR A 214 19.75 -4.76 -8.49
N CYS A 215 18.78 -4.14 -9.14
CA CYS A 215 18.98 -3.32 -10.34
C CYS A 215 18.91 -1.80 -10.08
N GLY A 216 18.41 -1.38 -8.92
CA GLY A 216 18.18 0.03 -8.63
C GLY A 216 19.43 0.91 -8.71
N VAL A 217 19.28 2.08 -9.34
CA VAL A 217 20.34 3.08 -9.56
C VAL A 217 20.16 4.24 -8.58
N GLY A 218 21.17 4.44 -7.72
CA GLY A 218 21.19 5.55 -6.76
C GLY A 218 22.17 5.31 -5.61
N GLN A 219 21.92 5.97 -4.48
CA GLN A 219 22.79 5.85 -3.31
C GLN A 219 22.69 4.44 -2.69
N ARG A 220 23.76 3.93 -2.07
CA ARG A 220 23.76 2.60 -1.43
C ARG A 220 22.65 2.42 -0.38
N VAL A 221 22.18 3.52 0.20
CA VAL A 221 21.08 3.55 1.18
C VAL A 221 19.78 3.01 0.59
N ILE A 222 19.52 3.15 -0.72
CA ILE A 222 18.29 2.66 -1.34
C ILE A 222 18.17 1.14 -1.29
N LYS A 223 19.29 0.43 -1.44
CA LYS A 223 19.30 -1.04 -1.42
C LYS A 223 18.99 -1.55 -0.02
N LYS A 224 19.57 -0.92 1.01
CA LYS A 224 19.24 -1.23 2.40
C LYS A 224 17.76 -0.94 2.70
N ALA A 225 17.25 0.23 2.28
CA ALA A 225 15.85 0.59 2.47
C ALA A 225 14.89 -0.38 1.75
N ALA A 226 15.24 -0.82 0.54
CA ALA A 226 14.46 -1.81 -0.20
C ALA A 226 14.45 -3.17 0.50
N PHE A 227 15.60 -3.63 1.00
CA PHE A 227 15.68 -4.87 1.76
C PHE A 227 14.87 -4.82 3.06
N ASP A 228 14.95 -3.71 3.80
CA ASP A 228 14.17 -3.50 5.02
C ASP A 228 12.66 -3.52 4.69
N GLN A 229 12.25 -2.97 3.55
CA GLN A 229 10.85 -3.00 3.11
C GLN A 229 10.39 -4.42 2.75
N ILE A 230 11.21 -5.19 2.02
CA ILE A 230 10.92 -6.61 1.71
C ILE A 230 10.68 -7.39 3.01
N CYS A 231 11.58 -7.26 3.99
CA CYS A 231 11.45 -7.93 5.28
C CYS A 231 10.15 -7.57 6.00
N ARG A 232 9.75 -6.30 5.97
CA ARG A 232 8.51 -5.83 6.61
C ARG A 232 7.25 -6.34 5.92
N MET A 233 7.29 -6.55 4.61
CA MET A 233 6.14 -7.02 3.82
C MET A 233 5.91 -8.53 3.93
N LEU A 234 6.94 -9.32 4.28
CA LEU A 234 6.81 -10.77 4.46
C LEU A 234 5.82 -11.13 5.56
N ILE A 235 5.84 -10.43 6.70
CA ILE A 235 4.97 -10.74 7.85
C ILE A 235 3.48 -10.63 7.48
N PRO A 236 2.95 -9.47 7.02
CA PRO A 236 1.55 -9.38 6.61
C PRO A 236 1.22 -10.32 5.45
N GLY A 237 2.15 -10.52 4.50
CA GLY A 237 1.98 -11.47 3.40
C GLY A 237 1.75 -12.92 3.86
N LEU A 238 2.50 -13.38 4.87
CA LEU A 238 2.31 -14.70 5.47
C LEU A 238 0.96 -14.83 6.19
N VAL A 239 0.55 -13.79 6.93
CA VAL A 239 -0.75 -13.79 7.62
C VAL A 239 -1.91 -13.85 6.61
N TYR A 240 -1.82 -13.09 5.50
CA TYR A 240 -2.79 -13.18 4.40
C TYR A 240 -2.78 -14.57 3.74
N GLY A 241 -1.60 -15.18 3.62
CA GLY A 241 -1.43 -16.55 3.12
C GLY A 241 -2.19 -17.57 3.95
N ILE A 242 -2.10 -17.48 5.29
CA ILE A 242 -2.86 -18.34 6.19
C ILE A 242 -4.37 -18.12 5.99
N GLY A 243 -4.81 -16.85 5.89
CA GLY A 243 -6.22 -16.53 5.62
C GLY A 243 -6.72 -17.13 4.30
N ALA A 244 -5.93 -17.04 3.23
CA ALA A 244 -6.26 -17.62 1.93
C ALA A 244 -6.34 -19.15 1.98
N VAL A 245 -5.42 -19.82 2.68
CA VAL A 245 -5.44 -21.28 2.85
C VAL A 245 -6.67 -21.73 3.63
N LEU A 246 -7.01 -21.05 4.72
CA LEU A 246 -8.20 -21.40 5.52
C LEU A 246 -9.50 -21.21 4.74
N ALA A 247 -9.64 -20.08 4.02
CA ALA A 247 -10.78 -19.86 3.14
C ALA A 247 -10.85 -20.92 2.01
N GLY A 248 -9.70 -21.38 1.51
CA GLY A 248 -9.62 -22.44 0.51
C GLY A 248 -10.03 -23.81 1.05
N ILE A 249 -9.61 -24.17 2.27
CA ILE A 249 -10.02 -25.42 2.93
C ILE A 249 -11.54 -25.42 3.14
N GLU A 250 -12.13 -24.29 3.55
CA GLU A 250 -13.58 -24.19 3.73
C GLU A 250 -14.34 -24.33 2.39
N TYR A 251 -13.84 -23.67 1.34
CA TYR A 251 -14.44 -23.72 0.01
C TYR A 251 -14.37 -25.12 -0.63
N PHE A 252 -13.19 -25.76 -0.64
CA PHE A 252 -12.99 -27.06 -1.29
C PHE A 252 -13.34 -28.27 -0.39
N GLY A 253 -13.40 -28.09 0.92
CA GLY A 253 -13.67 -29.17 1.88
C GLY A 253 -15.08 -29.75 1.73
N ARG A 254 -16.06 -28.94 1.31
CA ARG A 254 -17.46 -29.34 1.17
C ARG A 254 -17.68 -30.38 0.07
N ASP A 255 -17.05 -30.21 -1.09
CA ASP A 255 -17.20 -31.13 -2.22
C ASP A 255 -16.74 -32.55 -1.86
N THR A 256 -15.73 -32.64 -1.00
CA THR A 256 -15.20 -33.92 -0.52
C THR A 256 -16.21 -34.62 0.40
N SER A 257 -16.85 -33.86 1.31
CA SER A 257 -17.84 -34.42 2.24
C SER A 257 -19.14 -34.83 1.56
N ALA A 258 -19.60 -34.08 0.55
CA ALA A 258 -20.81 -34.43 -0.22
C ALA A 258 -20.58 -35.73 -1.01
N SER A 259 -19.47 -35.83 -1.74
CA SER A 259 -19.11 -37.04 -2.49
C SER A 259 -18.95 -38.28 -1.60
N THR A 260 -18.40 -38.09 -0.40
CA THR A 260 -18.25 -39.21 0.57
C THR A 260 -19.60 -39.63 1.17
N ARG A 261 -20.52 -38.68 1.42
CA ARG A 261 -21.86 -39.00 1.92
C ARG A 261 -22.71 -39.75 0.89
N ASP A 262 -22.67 -39.35 -0.37
CA ASP A 262 -23.39 -40.06 -1.44
C ASP A 262 -22.90 -41.51 -1.59
N LEU A 263 -21.61 -41.77 -1.31
CA LEU A 263 -21.07 -43.13 -1.29
C LEU A 263 -21.43 -43.91 -0.02
N ALA A 264 -21.46 -43.26 1.14
CA ALA A 264 -21.76 -43.91 2.42
C ALA A 264 -23.26 -44.14 2.67
N GLU A 265 -24.14 -43.35 2.05
CA GLU A 265 -25.60 -43.52 2.16
C GLU A 265 -26.07 -44.79 1.43
N VAL A 266 -25.33 -45.27 0.44
CA VAL A 266 -25.57 -46.58 -0.20
C VAL A 266 -25.34 -47.75 0.77
N ASP A 267 -24.48 -47.59 1.77
CA ASP A 267 -24.09 -48.69 2.67
C ASP A 267 -24.78 -48.65 4.06
N ASN A 268 -25.41 -47.52 4.44
CA ASN A 268 -25.83 -47.28 5.83
C ASN A 268 -27.35 -47.33 6.12
N GLU A 269 -28.21 -47.78 5.19
CA GLU A 269 -29.63 -48.04 5.50
C GLU A 269 -29.86 -49.10 6.60
N VAL A 270 -28.82 -49.79 7.10
CA VAL A 270 -28.97 -50.94 8.00
C VAL A 270 -28.84 -50.62 9.50
N ASN A 271 -28.25 -49.50 9.92
CA ASN A 271 -27.97 -49.28 11.35
C ASN A 271 -28.08 -47.80 11.78
N SER A 272 -29.28 -47.32 12.11
CA SER A 272 -29.45 -46.02 12.77
C SER A 272 -30.34 -46.13 14.00
N ALA A 273 -29.73 -46.44 15.14
CA ALA A 273 -30.33 -46.19 16.44
C ALA A 273 -29.28 -45.66 17.40
N THR A 274 -29.48 -44.41 17.81
CA THR A 274 -29.05 -43.85 19.08
C THR A 274 -27.56 -43.60 19.22
N GLU A 275 -27.13 -42.36 18.96
CA GLU A 275 -26.12 -41.75 19.82
C GLU A 275 -26.28 -40.23 19.84
N ASP A 276 -26.73 -39.77 21.00
CA ASP A 276 -27.00 -38.40 21.40
C ASP A 276 -25.69 -37.85 22.00
N SER A 277 -25.00 -36.96 21.30
CA SER A 277 -23.76 -36.34 21.81
C SER A 277 -23.86 -34.82 21.81
N THR A 278 -24.20 -34.32 22.99
CA THR A 278 -24.29 -32.94 23.43
C THR A 278 -22.88 -32.34 23.60
N PHE A 279 -22.15 -32.11 22.50
CA PHE A 279 -20.95 -31.26 22.52
C PHE A 279 -21.36 -29.85 22.07
N GLN A 280 -21.45 -28.93 23.03
CA GLN A 280 -21.78 -27.53 22.77
C GLN A 280 -20.55 -26.85 22.13
N GLU A 281 -20.40 -27.07 20.82
CA GLU A 281 -19.38 -26.46 19.97
C GLU A 281 -19.35 -24.94 20.20
N ALA A 282 -18.17 -24.41 20.50
CA ALA A 282 -17.92 -22.98 20.50
C ALA A 282 -18.50 -22.42 19.19
N GLY A 283 -19.43 -21.45 19.33
CA GLY A 283 -20.48 -21.23 18.33
C GLY A 283 -19.96 -21.18 16.89
N PRO A 284 -20.66 -21.83 15.93
CA PRO A 284 -20.25 -22.01 14.53
C PRO A 284 -19.95 -20.70 13.76
N ASN A 285 -20.21 -19.55 14.37
CA ASN A 285 -19.99 -18.23 13.80
C ASN A 285 -18.53 -17.75 13.96
N PHE A 286 -17.77 -18.23 14.96
CA PHE A 286 -16.40 -17.75 15.16
C PHE A 286 -15.44 -18.24 14.07
N THR A 287 -15.57 -19.50 13.67
CA THR A 287 -14.70 -20.12 12.65
C THR A 287 -14.87 -19.48 11.27
N ARG A 288 -16.09 -19.09 10.92
CA ARG A 288 -16.43 -18.41 9.65
C ARG A 288 -15.69 -17.08 9.46
N ASN A 289 -15.38 -16.40 10.55
CA ASN A 289 -14.78 -15.06 10.54
C ASN A 289 -13.24 -15.08 10.64
N ILE A 290 -12.61 -16.26 10.71
CA ILE A 290 -11.16 -16.37 10.86
C ILE A 290 -10.38 -15.75 9.68
N PRO A 291 -10.73 -15.99 8.39
CA PRO A 291 -9.97 -15.43 7.27
C PRO A 291 -9.94 -13.90 7.28
N ILE A 292 -11.09 -13.25 7.54
CA ILE A 292 -11.18 -11.79 7.59
C ILE A 292 -10.45 -11.20 8.81
N LEU A 293 -10.51 -11.91 9.96
CA LEU A 293 -9.74 -11.54 11.14
C LEU A 293 -8.24 -11.60 10.89
N LEU A 294 -7.75 -12.59 10.14
CA LEU A 294 -6.34 -12.69 9.74
C LEU A 294 -5.95 -11.54 8.81
N CYS A 295 -6.78 -11.17 7.85
CA CYS A 295 -6.54 -9.99 7.01
C CYS A 295 -6.41 -8.70 7.85
N LEU A 296 -7.33 -8.49 8.80
CA LEU A 296 -7.28 -7.34 9.70
C LEU A 296 -6.02 -7.37 10.59
N LEU A 297 -5.74 -8.52 11.23
CA LEU A 297 -4.61 -8.70 12.13
C LEU A 297 -3.27 -8.51 11.41
N GLY A 298 -3.16 -9.02 10.18
CA GLY A 298 -1.96 -8.83 9.35
C GLY A 298 -1.69 -7.35 9.09
N HIS A 299 -2.72 -6.56 8.79
CA HIS A 299 -2.56 -5.12 8.57
C HIS A 299 -2.28 -4.35 9.87
N VAL A 300 -3.08 -4.57 10.92
CA VAL A 300 -2.89 -3.88 12.21
C VAL A 300 -1.52 -4.20 12.81
N GLY A 301 -1.10 -5.47 12.76
CA GLY A 301 0.23 -5.89 13.21
C GLY A 301 1.34 -5.19 12.44
N PHE A 302 1.20 -5.02 11.12
CA PHE A 302 2.15 -4.25 10.30
C PHE A 302 2.24 -2.77 10.72
N VAL A 303 1.10 -2.11 10.92
CA VAL A 303 1.06 -0.69 11.36
C VAL A 303 1.68 -0.53 12.75
N LEU A 304 1.36 -1.42 13.70
CA LEU A 304 1.95 -1.39 15.04
C LEU A 304 3.46 -1.61 15.00
N ALA A 305 3.93 -2.56 14.19
CA ALA A 305 5.36 -2.80 13.99
C ALA A 305 6.06 -1.57 13.40
N LEU A 306 5.40 -0.85 12.47
CA LEU A 306 5.90 0.39 11.90
C LEU A 306 6.00 1.50 12.96
N ILE A 307 4.97 1.67 13.79
CA ILE A 307 4.97 2.65 14.88
C ILE A 307 6.12 2.36 15.86
N VAL A 308 6.25 1.12 16.32
CA VAL A 308 7.35 0.69 17.20
C VAL A 308 8.70 0.94 16.51
N TRP A 309 8.83 0.59 15.23
CA TRP A 309 10.07 0.85 14.50
C TRP A 309 10.43 2.34 14.51
N ILE A 310 9.48 3.21 14.18
CA ILE A 310 9.70 4.66 14.13
C ILE A 310 10.04 5.19 15.51
N THR A 311 9.29 4.84 16.55
CA THR A 311 9.48 5.39 17.91
C THR A 311 10.81 4.95 18.54
N PHE A 312 11.27 3.72 18.30
CA PHE A 312 12.44 3.18 18.99
C PHE A 312 13.73 3.18 18.16
N PHE A 313 13.65 3.15 16.82
CA PHE A 313 14.83 3.03 15.97
C PHE A 313 15.17 4.30 15.18
N PHE A 314 14.29 5.30 15.13
CA PHE A 314 14.68 6.63 14.64
C PHE A 314 15.18 7.48 15.82
N PRO A 315 16.50 7.76 15.92
CA PRO A 315 17.02 8.60 16.98
C PRO A 315 16.42 10.01 16.86
N ALA A 316 15.89 10.52 17.97
CA ALA A 316 15.17 11.80 18.07
C ALA A 316 16.00 13.06 17.71
N GLY A 317 17.25 12.91 17.26
CA GLY A 317 18.16 14.02 16.99
C GLY A 317 18.39 14.35 15.52
N GLY A 318 17.80 13.61 14.56
CA GLY A 318 18.01 13.85 13.12
C GLY A 318 19.47 13.69 12.64
N ARG A 319 20.41 13.40 13.53
CA ARG A 319 21.81 13.10 13.20
C ARG A 319 21.83 11.73 12.56
N HIS A 320 21.85 11.70 11.24
CA HIS A 320 22.29 10.53 10.51
C HIS A 320 23.66 10.14 11.07
N LYS A 321 23.78 8.90 11.59
CA LYS A 321 25.09 8.36 11.97
C LYS A 321 25.94 8.37 10.70
N GLU A 322 26.88 9.31 10.63
CA GLU A 322 27.93 9.35 9.61
C GLU A 322 28.75 8.06 9.61
#